data_AF-A0A2M9KTC9-F1
#
_entry.id   AF-A0A2M9KTC9-F1
#
_cell.length_a   1.000
_cell.length_b   1.000
_cell.length_c   1.000
_cell.angle_alpha   90.00
_cell.angle_beta   90.00
_cell.angle_gamma   90.00
#
_symmetry.space_group_name_H-M   'P 1'
#
loop_
_entity.id
_entity.type
_entity.pdbx_description
1 polymer ?
#
loop_
_entity_poly.entity_id
_entity_poly.type
_entity_poly.pdbx_seq_one_letter_code
_entity_poly.pdbx_strand_id
1 'polypeptide(L)'
;MTDCLACEQETAGEYLCARCTERVGAELRSLPALYEALGAYLRPSSQISIRVGSGTPAPDAPLPVFEDALDLIGPGGIVTALEDWRFELCQDAQIRWGSPFGDYRGRLRRAVAGLHNMLEYVQNWSRAGEFAAAVHTMHSSARSIVAPRERRLRAGTCTQETEGGEVCGAVLFAVPGRPVVCTWCSTRYPASTWLDLAAEIHRAA
;
A
#
# COMPACT_ATOMS: atom_id res chain seq x y z
N MET A 1 -2.14 -31.67 -9.57
CA MET A 1 -2.64 -30.29 -9.69
C MET A 1 -2.46 -29.68 -8.32
N THR A 2 -1.64 -28.65 -8.21
CA THR A 2 -1.38 -27.92 -6.97
C THR A 2 -1.90 -26.51 -7.13
N ASP A 3 -2.53 -25.98 -6.09
CA ASP A 3 -3.00 -24.60 -6.09
C ASP A 3 -1.90 -23.66 -5.62
N CYS A 4 -1.82 -22.49 -6.24
CA CYS A 4 -0.89 -21.43 -5.85
C CYS A 4 -1.21 -20.98 -4.42
N LEU A 5 -0.24 -21.07 -3.51
CA LEU A 5 -0.41 -20.71 -2.10
C LEU A 5 -0.73 -19.22 -1.86
N ALA A 6 -0.58 -18.37 -2.87
CA ALA A 6 -0.83 -16.92 -2.77
C ALA A 6 -2.11 -16.42 -3.48
N CYS A 7 -2.66 -17.18 -4.43
CA CYS A 7 -3.85 -16.74 -5.18
C CYS A 7 -4.85 -17.86 -5.49
N GLU A 8 -4.60 -19.07 -4.99
CA GLU A 8 -5.51 -20.23 -5.09
C GLU A 8 -5.89 -20.57 -6.55
N GLN A 9 -5.03 -20.20 -7.50
CA GLN A 9 -5.18 -20.56 -8.90
C GLN A 9 -4.41 -21.85 -9.18
N GLU A 10 -4.92 -22.67 -10.08
CA GLU A 10 -4.28 -23.92 -10.47
C GLU A 10 -2.90 -23.67 -11.09
N THR A 11 -1.92 -24.50 -10.71
CA THR A 11 -0.54 -24.43 -11.18
C THR A 11 -0.02 -25.78 -11.66
N ALA A 12 1.10 -25.74 -12.39
CA ALA A 12 1.76 -26.92 -12.96
C ALA A 12 2.64 -27.69 -11.95
N GLY A 13 2.30 -27.70 -10.65
CA GLY A 13 3.10 -28.37 -9.61
C GLY A 13 3.91 -27.43 -8.71
N GLU A 14 3.86 -26.12 -8.96
CA GLU A 14 4.57 -25.08 -8.20
C GLU A 14 3.76 -24.62 -6.98
N TYR A 15 4.43 -24.11 -5.95
CA TYR A 15 3.77 -23.48 -4.80
C TYR A 15 3.38 -22.01 -5.08
N LEU A 16 4.07 -21.33 -6.01
CA LEU A 16 3.69 -20.02 -6.51
C LEU A 16 3.65 -20.01 -8.04
N CYS A 17 2.55 -19.52 -8.60
CA CYS A 17 2.44 -19.32 -10.04
C CYS A 17 3.32 -18.16 -10.53
N ALA A 18 3.71 -18.20 -11.80
CA ALA A 18 4.51 -17.15 -12.45
C ALA A 18 4.01 -15.72 -12.18
N ARG A 19 2.69 -15.48 -12.25
CA ARG A 19 2.07 -14.17 -11.97
C ARG A 19 2.35 -13.69 -10.53
N CYS A 20 2.25 -14.58 -9.55
CA CYS A 20 2.52 -14.23 -8.16
C CYS A 20 4.01 -14.00 -7.93
N THR A 21 4.87 -14.80 -8.56
CA THR A 21 6.33 -14.62 -8.50
C THR A 21 6.76 -13.27 -9.08
N GLU A 22 6.22 -12.89 -10.24
CA GLU A 22 6.47 -11.58 -10.84
C GLU A 22 6.01 -10.43 -9.93
N ARG A 23 4.82 -10.56 -9.33
CA ARG A 23 4.28 -9.59 -8.38
C ARG A 23 5.21 -9.43 -7.17
N VAL A 24 5.59 -10.53 -6.53
CA VAL A 24 6.50 -10.53 -5.37
C VAL A 24 7.84 -9.92 -5.75
N GLY A 25 8.37 -10.25 -6.93
CA GLY A 25 9.61 -9.65 -7.43
C GLY A 25 9.51 -8.15 -7.67
N ALA A 26 8.37 -7.65 -8.16
CA ALA A 26 8.13 -6.23 -8.32
C ALA A 26 8.04 -5.50 -6.96
N GLU A 27 7.33 -6.09 -5.99
CA GLU A 27 7.21 -5.55 -4.63
C GLU A 27 8.57 -5.53 -3.91
N LEU A 28 9.37 -6.60 -4.00
CA LEU A 28 10.73 -6.62 -3.44
C LEU A 28 11.60 -5.50 -4.01
N ARG A 29 11.56 -5.27 -5.33
CA ARG A 29 12.37 -4.23 -5.97
C ARG A 29 11.95 -2.81 -5.59
N SER A 30 10.68 -2.58 -5.24
CA SER A 30 10.20 -1.25 -4.83
C SER A 30 10.46 -0.94 -3.35
N LEU A 31 10.60 -1.96 -2.49
CA LEU A 31 10.80 -1.80 -1.04
C LEU A 31 11.96 -0.86 -0.65
N PRO A 32 13.15 -0.90 -1.28
CA PRO A 32 14.23 0.04 -0.94
C PRO A 32 13.84 1.51 -1.12
N ALA A 33 13.14 1.84 -2.20
CA ALA A 33 12.69 3.22 -2.46
C ALA A 33 11.59 3.65 -1.47
N LEU A 34 10.66 2.73 -1.15
CA LEU A 34 9.64 2.98 -0.12
C LEU A 34 10.29 3.20 1.26
N TYR A 35 11.27 2.38 1.62
CA TYR A 35 12.01 2.49 2.88
C TYR A 35 12.75 3.84 3.00
N GLU A 36 13.38 4.31 1.93
CA GLU A 36 14.01 5.63 1.91
C GLU A 36 12.99 6.76 2.09
N ALA A 37 11.83 6.65 1.43
CA ALA A 37 10.75 7.63 1.54
C ALA A 37 10.12 7.65 2.93
N LEU A 38 9.99 6.50 3.61
CA LEU A 38 9.52 6.43 5.00
C LEU A 38 10.38 7.27 5.96
N GLY A 39 11.68 7.43 5.67
CA GLY A 39 12.57 8.30 6.46
C GLY A 39 12.13 9.77 6.51
N ALA A 40 11.38 10.26 5.52
CA ALA A 40 10.83 11.62 5.54
C ALA A 40 9.70 11.80 6.58
N TYR A 41 8.99 10.72 6.90
CA TYR A 41 7.89 10.69 7.86
C TYR A 41 8.36 10.59 9.31
N LEU A 42 9.66 10.34 9.55
CA LEU A 42 10.25 10.30 10.88
C LEU A 42 10.72 11.67 11.40
N ARG A 43 10.62 12.74 10.60
CA ARG A 43 11.03 14.08 11.03
C ARG A 43 9.94 14.70 11.91
N PRO A 44 10.26 15.13 13.15
CA PRO A 44 9.34 15.97 13.92
C PRO A 44 8.94 17.17 13.06
N SER A 45 7.64 17.46 12.96
CA SER A 45 7.05 18.53 12.14
C SER A 45 6.90 18.28 10.62
N SER A 46 7.24 17.11 10.06
CA SER A 46 6.90 16.83 8.64
C SER A 46 5.41 16.56 8.40
N GLN A 47 4.62 16.46 9.47
CA GLN A 47 3.18 16.20 9.46
C GLN A 47 2.32 17.44 9.72
N ILE A 48 2.70 18.62 9.22
CA ILE A 48 1.75 19.72 9.13
C ILE A 48 0.73 19.34 8.05
N SER A 49 -0.36 18.70 8.47
CA SER A 49 -1.53 18.56 7.63
C SER A 49 -1.98 19.98 7.31
N ILE A 50 -1.94 20.38 6.04
CA ILE A 50 -2.66 21.56 5.56
C ILE A 50 -4.15 21.21 5.61
N ARG A 51 -4.70 21.02 6.82
CA ARG A 51 -6.14 21.12 7.03
C ARG A 51 -6.46 22.59 6.82
N VAL A 52 -7.01 22.91 5.66
CA VAL A 52 -7.65 24.19 5.41
C VAL A 52 -8.86 24.26 6.35
N GLY A 53 -8.64 24.86 7.51
CA GLY A 53 -9.61 25.08 8.57
C GLY A 53 -9.07 26.16 9.48
N SER A 54 -9.85 27.22 9.69
CA SER A 54 -9.49 28.50 10.29
C SER A 54 -9.23 28.44 11.80
N GLY A 55 -8.38 27.54 12.27
CA GLY A 55 -7.90 27.50 13.65
C GLY A 55 -6.48 28.02 13.72
N THR A 56 -6.23 29.04 14.54
CA THR A 56 -4.87 29.48 14.89
C THR A 56 -4.04 28.27 15.34
N PRO A 57 -2.84 28.05 14.79
CA PRO A 57 -1.96 26.98 15.26
C PRO A 57 -1.53 27.34 16.69
N ALA A 58 -2.05 26.62 17.67
CA ALA A 58 -1.49 26.65 19.01
C ALA A 58 -0.06 26.09 18.97
N PRO A 59 0.90 26.62 19.74
CA PRO A 59 2.26 26.10 19.80
C PRO A 59 2.25 24.85 20.70
N ASP A 60 1.65 23.77 20.20
CA ASP A 60 1.71 22.47 20.86
C ASP A 60 3.02 21.77 20.48
N ALA A 61 3.60 21.09 21.46
CA ALA A 61 4.86 20.36 21.40
C ALA A 61 5.09 19.64 20.05
N PRO A 62 6.34 19.51 19.56
CA PRO A 62 6.62 18.85 18.29
C PRO A 62 5.89 17.51 18.25
N LEU A 63 5.00 17.35 17.27
CA LEU A 63 4.18 16.16 17.10
C LEU A 63 5.07 14.91 17.21
N PRO A 64 4.61 13.87 17.93
CA PRO A 64 5.35 12.63 18.07
C PRO A 64 5.65 12.04 16.68
N VAL A 65 6.78 11.35 16.59
CA VAL A 65 7.21 10.65 15.37
C VAL A 65 6.09 9.74 14.89
N PHE A 66 5.91 9.61 13.57
CA PHE A 66 4.85 8.76 13.03
C PHE A 66 5.12 7.28 13.37
N GLU A 67 4.35 6.73 14.30
CA GLU A 67 4.56 5.40 14.90
C GLU A 67 4.56 4.29 13.84
N ASP A 68 3.61 4.28 12.91
CA ASP A 68 3.56 3.25 11.85
C ASP A 68 4.82 3.25 10.96
N ALA A 69 5.42 4.42 10.69
CA ALA A 69 6.68 4.48 9.96
C ALA A 69 7.86 4.05 10.82
N LEU A 70 7.81 4.34 12.12
CA LEU A 70 8.84 3.92 13.08
C LEU A 70 8.85 2.39 13.20
N ASP A 71 7.70 1.74 13.28
CA ASP A 71 7.58 0.28 13.34
C ASP A 71 8.13 -0.40 12.08
N LEU A 72 7.91 0.19 10.91
CA LEU A 72 8.44 -0.33 9.65
C LEU A 72 9.96 -0.14 9.49
N ILE A 73 10.53 0.93 10.07
CA ILE A 73 11.96 1.26 9.97
C ILE A 73 12.78 0.62 11.10
N GLY A 74 12.17 0.47 12.28
CA GLY A 74 12.79 0.04 13.51
C GLY A 74 13.18 -1.45 13.54
N PRO A 75 13.74 -1.91 14.66
CA PRO A 75 14.03 -3.32 14.87
C PRO A 75 12.77 -4.19 14.71
N GLY A 76 12.86 -5.26 13.92
CA GLY A 76 11.70 -6.09 13.58
C GLY A 76 10.86 -5.56 12.40
N GLY A 77 11.20 -4.39 11.86
CA GLY A 77 10.60 -3.84 10.66
C GLY A 77 11.10 -4.48 9.37
N ILE A 78 11.00 -3.76 8.26
CA ILE A 78 11.21 -4.27 6.89
C ILE A 78 12.59 -4.94 6.73
N VAL A 79 13.64 -4.34 7.29
CA VAL A 79 15.02 -4.84 7.11
C VAL A 79 15.21 -6.18 7.81
N THR A 80 14.85 -6.27 9.09
CA THR A 80 14.99 -7.49 9.89
C THR A 80 14.11 -8.60 9.33
N ALA A 81 12.85 -8.30 8.99
CA ALA A 81 11.93 -9.29 8.43
C ALA A 81 12.43 -9.90 7.11
N LEU A 82 12.95 -9.08 6.18
CA LEU A 82 13.52 -9.59 4.94
C LEU A 82 14.81 -10.38 5.16
N GLU A 83 15.57 -10.04 6.20
CA GLU A 83 16.75 -10.80 6.58
C GLU A 83 16.40 -12.17 7.16
N ASP A 84 15.38 -12.24 8.00
CA ASP A 84 14.89 -13.51 8.54
C ASP A 84 14.37 -14.40 7.41
N TRP A 85 13.57 -13.85 6.49
CA TRP A 85 13.07 -14.59 5.32
C TRP A 85 14.19 -15.15 4.45
N ARG A 86 15.20 -14.35 4.16
CA ARG A 86 16.31 -14.84 3.35
C ARG A 86 17.14 -15.87 4.14
N PHE A 87 17.17 -15.81 5.47
CA PHE A 87 17.93 -16.74 6.31
C PHE A 87 17.28 -18.10 6.26
N GLU A 88 15.96 -18.14 6.43
CA GLU A 88 15.16 -19.34 6.24
C GLU A 88 15.32 -19.92 4.83
N LEU A 89 15.25 -19.06 3.80
CA LEU A 89 15.40 -19.50 2.41
C LEU A 89 16.79 -20.07 2.13
N CYS A 90 17.86 -19.43 2.62
CA CYS A 90 19.22 -19.93 2.50
C CYS A 90 19.43 -21.23 3.30
N GLN A 91 18.82 -21.34 4.49
CA GLN A 91 18.86 -22.55 5.30
C GLN A 91 18.17 -23.72 4.57
N ASP A 92 16.99 -23.49 4.00
CA ASP A 92 16.26 -24.49 3.22
C ASP A 92 17.06 -24.95 2.00
N ALA A 93 17.61 -23.98 1.24
CA ALA A 93 18.44 -24.24 0.06
C ALA A 93 19.85 -24.77 0.36
N GLN A 94 20.22 -24.94 1.65
CA GLN A 94 21.58 -25.33 2.08
C GLN A 94 22.68 -24.39 1.57
N ILE A 95 22.36 -23.11 1.38
CA ILE A 95 23.28 -22.06 0.94
C ILE A 95 23.81 -21.33 2.17
N ARG A 96 25.13 -21.13 2.23
CA ARG A 96 25.73 -20.35 3.31
C ARG A 96 25.35 -18.87 3.16
N TRP A 97 24.58 -18.36 4.12
CA TRP A 97 24.41 -16.93 4.35
C TRP A 97 25.50 -16.43 5.33
N GLY A 98 26.22 -15.35 5.00
CA GLY A 98 27.09 -14.63 5.94
C GLY A 98 26.39 -13.48 6.68
N SER A 99 26.54 -13.40 8.00
CA SER A 99 25.78 -12.48 8.89
C SER A 99 25.61 -11.07 8.31
N PRO A 100 24.41 -10.45 8.41
CA PRO A 100 24.20 -9.09 7.93
C PRO A 100 25.19 -8.10 8.55
N PHE A 101 25.75 -7.23 7.71
CA PHE A 101 26.72 -6.21 8.11
C PHE A 101 26.39 -4.86 7.49
N GLY A 102 26.94 -3.78 8.03
CA GLY A 102 26.78 -2.42 7.50
C GLY A 102 25.49 -1.72 7.93
N ASP A 103 25.18 -0.63 7.24
CA ASP A 103 24.01 0.21 7.50
C ASP A 103 22.69 -0.46 7.08
N TYR A 104 21.58 -0.05 7.69
CA TYR A 104 20.25 -0.62 7.41
C TYR A 104 19.85 -0.53 5.93
N ARG A 105 20.18 0.56 5.23
CA ARG A 105 19.88 0.70 3.79
C ARG A 105 20.69 -0.27 2.93
N GLY A 106 21.99 -0.43 3.23
CA GLY A 106 22.83 -1.41 2.56
C GLY A 106 22.37 -2.84 2.81
N ARG A 107 21.99 -3.14 4.06
CA ARG A 107 21.42 -4.43 4.48
C ARG A 107 20.13 -4.75 3.74
N LEU A 108 19.18 -3.81 3.70
CA LEU A 108 17.93 -3.94 2.95
C LEU A 108 18.18 -4.24 1.46
N ARG A 109 19.03 -3.44 0.79
CA ARG A 109 19.35 -3.64 -0.63
C ARG A 109 19.95 -5.02 -0.88
N ARG A 110 20.83 -5.50 0.00
CA ARG A 110 21.40 -6.85 -0.09
C ARG A 110 20.33 -7.90 0.11
N ALA A 111 19.51 -7.81 1.16
CA ALA A 111 18.43 -8.76 1.46
C ALA A 111 17.47 -8.88 0.27
N VAL A 112 16.99 -7.74 -0.25
CA VAL A 112 16.14 -7.65 -1.45
C VAL A 112 16.80 -8.31 -2.66
N ALA A 113 18.06 -7.96 -2.97
CA ALA A 113 18.75 -8.54 -4.12
C ALA A 113 18.94 -10.06 -3.99
N GLY A 114 19.25 -10.55 -2.79
CA GLY A 114 19.37 -11.99 -2.53
C GLY A 114 18.06 -12.73 -2.69
N LEU A 115 16.97 -12.23 -2.09
CA LEU A 115 15.63 -12.80 -2.24
C LEU A 115 15.18 -12.78 -3.70
N HIS A 116 15.41 -11.65 -4.39
CA HIS A 116 15.04 -11.49 -5.79
C HIS A 116 15.75 -12.50 -6.69
N ASN A 117 17.05 -12.72 -6.49
CA ASN A 117 17.83 -13.72 -7.22
C ASN A 117 17.41 -15.17 -6.93
N MET A 118 16.72 -15.43 -5.82
CA MET A 118 16.25 -16.75 -5.42
C MET A 118 14.76 -16.98 -5.73
N LEU A 119 14.08 -16.06 -6.43
CA LEU A 119 12.65 -16.19 -6.70
C LEU A 119 12.27 -17.44 -7.50
N GLU A 120 13.17 -17.94 -8.35
CA GLU A 120 12.96 -19.21 -9.05
C GLU A 120 12.92 -20.39 -8.07
N TYR A 121 13.78 -20.37 -7.04
CA TYR A 121 13.75 -21.36 -5.97
C TYR A 121 12.47 -21.23 -5.12
N VAL A 122 12.06 -20.00 -4.82
CA VAL A 122 10.85 -19.71 -4.04
C VAL A 122 9.59 -20.31 -4.69
N GLN A 123 9.52 -20.43 -6.02
CA GLN A 123 8.37 -21.06 -6.69
C GLN A 123 8.12 -22.50 -6.22
N ASN A 124 9.17 -23.21 -5.82
CA ASN A 124 9.13 -24.60 -5.39
C ASN A 124 9.35 -24.77 -3.88
N TRP A 125 9.31 -23.67 -3.12
CA TRP A 125 9.48 -23.69 -1.68
C TRP A 125 8.14 -23.84 -0.95
N SER A 126 8.06 -24.75 0.03
CA SER A 126 6.81 -25.06 0.75
C SER A 126 6.21 -23.86 1.50
N ARG A 127 7.05 -22.90 1.92
CA ARG A 127 6.63 -21.67 2.63
C ARG A 127 6.44 -20.46 1.71
N ALA A 128 6.39 -20.66 0.40
CA ALA A 128 6.32 -19.56 -0.56
C ALA A 128 5.07 -18.68 -0.42
N GLY A 129 3.94 -19.25 0.03
CA GLY A 129 2.73 -18.49 0.34
C GLY A 129 2.90 -17.51 1.50
N GLU A 130 3.49 -17.97 2.61
CA GLU A 130 3.78 -17.14 3.78
C GLU A 130 4.76 -16.01 3.42
N PHE A 131 5.80 -16.33 2.66
CA PHE A 131 6.76 -15.37 2.16
C PHE A 131 6.10 -14.30 1.29
N ALA A 132 5.28 -14.72 0.32
CA ALA A 132 4.57 -13.79 -0.56
C ALA A 132 3.62 -12.88 0.22
N ALA A 133 2.90 -13.41 1.22
CA ALA A 133 2.01 -12.64 2.09
C ALA A 133 2.79 -11.62 2.94
N ALA A 134 3.94 -12.02 3.48
CA ALA A 134 4.79 -11.13 4.28
C ALA A 134 5.35 -9.98 3.44
N VAL A 135 5.88 -10.27 2.24
CA VAL A 135 6.37 -9.24 1.30
C VAL A 135 5.24 -8.28 0.93
N HIS A 136 4.07 -8.81 0.57
CA HIS A 136 2.91 -8.00 0.22
C HIS A 136 2.48 -7.09 1.37
N THR A 137 2.44 -7.62 2.60
CA THR A 137 2.07 -6.85 3.80
C THR A 137 3.06 -5.71 4.05
N MET A 138 4.36 -5.98 4.06
CA MET A 138 5.39 -4.95 4.22
C MET A 138 5.30 -3.88 3.13
N HIS A 139 5.14 -4.29 1.87
CA HIS A 139 5.02 -3.38 0.74
C HIS A 139 3.76 -2.52 0.82
N SER A 140 2.61 -3.13 1.12
CA SER A 140 1.33 -2.43 1.28
C SER A 140 1.38 -1.39 2.39
N SER A 141 1.92 -1.76 3.55
CA SER A 141 2.08 -0.86 4.71
C SER A 141 3.03 0.29 4.41
N ALA A 142 4.18 0.04 3.79
CA ALA A 142 5.09 1.12 3.41
C ALA A 142 4.47 2.06 2.36
N ARG A 143 3.75 1.47 1.38
CA ARG A 143 3.09 2.24 0.32
C ARG A 143 1.92 3.08 0.82
N SER A 144 1.14 2.60 1.80
CA SER A 144 0.02 3.35 2.34
C SER A 144 0.45 4.64 3.03
N ILE A 145 1.67 4.66 3.59
CA ILE A 145 2.28 5.83 4.22
C ILE A 145 2.90 6.75 3.18
N VAL A 146 3.73 6.21 2.28
CA VAL A 146 4.52 7.01 1.33
C VAL A 146 3.66 7.60 0.21
N ALA A 147 2.71 6.83 -0.29
CA ALA A 147 1.84 7.18 -1.40
C ALA A 147 0.41 6.73 -1.08
N PRO A 148 -0.24 7.36 -0.07
CA PRO A 148 -1.61 7.05 0.27
C PRO A 148 -2.46 7.18 -0.99
N ARG A 149 -3.19 6.12 -1.33
CA ARG A 149 -4.18 6.19 -2.42
C ARG A 149 -5.11 7.36 -2.12
N GLU A 150 -5.34 8.22 -3.11
CA GLU A 150 -6.32 9.28 -3.01
C GLU A 150 -7.64 8.68 -2.54
N ARG A 151 -8.01 8.98 -1.29
CA ARG A 151 -9.21 8.42 -0.69
C ARG A 151 -10.39 8.98 -1.48
N ARG A 152 -11.18 8.09 -2.07
CA ARG A 152 -12.46 8.45 -2.65
C ARG A 152 -13.34 9.00 -1.54
N LEU A 153 -13.62 10.30 -1.59
CA LEU A 153 -14.53 10.95 -0.65
C LEU A 153 -15.94 10.78 -1.17
N ARG A 154 -16.91 10.47 -0.31
CA ARG A 154 -18.32 10.48 -0.71
C ARG A 154 -18.69 11.93 -1.02
N ALA A 155 -19.10 12.20 -2.26
CA ALA A 155 -19.42 13.54 -2.75
C ALA A 155 -20.90 13.88 -2.57
N GLY A 156 -21.78 12.89 -2.72
CA GLY A 156 -23.22 13.05 -2.60
C GLY A 156 -23.98 11.90 -3.24
N THR A 157 -25.25 12.14 -3.56
CA THR A 157 -26.09 11.27 -4.39
C THR A 157 -26.32 11.92 -5.75
N CYS A 158 -26.54 11.11 -6.78
CA CYS A 158 -26.83 11.62 -8.11
C CYS A 158 -28.25 12.20 -8.16
N THR A 159 -28.39 13.48 -8.47
CA THR A 159 -29.67 14.20 -8.53
C THR A 159 -30.32 14.19 -9.91
N GLN A 160 -29.67 13.58 -10.90
CA GLN A 160 -30.23 13.51 -12.25
C GLN A 160 -31.48 12.63 -12.33
N GLU A 161 -32.48 13.14 -13.03
CA GLU A 161 -33.67 12.42 -13.42
C GLU A 161 -33.33 11.49 -14.60
N THR A 162 -33.76 10.23 -14.48
CA THR A 162 -33.68 9.25 -15.57
C THR A 162 -34.80 9.51 -16.59
N GLU A 163 -34.74 8.86 -17.76
CA GLU A 163 -35.79 8.97 -18.80
C GLU A 163 -37.20 8.59 -18.29
N GLY A 164 -37.30 7.86 -17.17
CA GLY A 164 -38.55 7.51 -16.50
C GLY A 164 -39.05 8.52 -15.46
N GLY A 165 -38.38 9.66 -15.27
CA GLY A 165 -38.74 10.67 -14.26
C GLY A 165 -38.34 10.32 -12.82
N GLU A 166 -37.60 9.22 -12.61
CA GLU A 166 -37.05 8.84 -11.30
C GLU A 166 -35.64 9.40 -11.11
N VAL A 167 -35.32 9.87 -9.90
CA VAL A 167 -33.99 10.35 -9.54
C VAL A 167 -33.02 9.17 -9.43
N CYS A 168 -31.87 9.28 -10.09
CA CYS A 168 -30.82 8.26 -10.14
C CYS A 168 -30.32 7.83 -8.74
N GLY A 169 -30.13 8.74 -7.79
CA GLY A 169 -29.82 8.40 -6.39
C GLY A 169 -28.47 7.70 -6.14
N ALA A 170 -27.69 7.38 -7.19
CA ALA A 170 -26.44 6.66 -7.07
C ALA A 170 -25.42 7.43 -6.22
N VAL A 171 -24.70 6.73 -5.33
CA VAL A 171 -23.67 7.33 -4.47
C VAL A 171 -22.48 7.76 -5.33
N LEU A 172 -22.17 9.05 -5.27
CA LEU A 172 -21.06 9.67 -5.98
C LEU A 172 -19.81 9.69 -5.12
N PHE A 173 -18.67 9.37 -5.74
CA PHE A 173 -17.37 9.42 -5.11
C PHE A 173 -16.48 10.45 -5.81
N ALA A 174 -15.98 11.42 -5.05
CA ALA A 174 -15.00 12.40 -5.50
C ALA A 174 -13.58 11.92 -5.24
N VAL A 175 -12.73 12.21 -6.23
CA VAL A 175 -11.28 12.16 -6.13
C VAL A 175 -10.79 13.59 -6.30
N PRO A 176 -9.99 14.15 -5.36
CA PRO A 176 -9.48 15.50 -5.48
C PRO A 176 -8.84 15.75 -6.87
N GLY A 177 -9.22 16.86 -7.52
CA GLY A 177 -8.68 17.22 -8.84
C GLY A 177 -9.27 16.49 -10.05
N ARG A 178 -10.25 15.59 -9.89
CA ARG A 178 -10.94 14.91 -11.01
C ARG A 178 -12.44 15.18 -11.01
N PRO A 179 -13.09 15.35 -12.17
CA PRO A 179 -14.54 15.50 -12.24
C PRO A 179 -15.24 14.24 -11.71
N VAL A 180 -16.32 14.43 -10.97
CA VAL A 180 -17.15 13.34 -10.43
C VAL A 180 -18.04 12.82 -11.56
N VAL A 181 -17.99 11.52 -11.83
CA VAL A 181 -18.84 10.88 -12.84
C VAL A 181 -19.71 9.86 -12.16
N CYS A 182 -21.02 9.98 -12.35
CA CYS A 182 -21.96 8.95 -11.91
C CYS A 182 -21.71 7.68 -12.72
N THR A 183 -21.44 6.55 -12.07
CA THR A 183 -21.24 5.27 -12.76
C THR A 183 -22.52 4.69 -13.34
N TRP A 184 -23.69 5.19 -12.92
CA TRP A 184 -24.99 4.66 -13.34
C TRP A 184 -25.57 5.43 -14.53
N CYS A 185 -25.71 6.75 -14.43
CA CYS A 185 -26.24 7.59 -15.52
C CYS A 185 -25.17 8.28 -16.37
N SER A 186 -23.87 8.06 -16.08
CA SER A 186 -22.73 8.71 -16.76
C SER A 186 -22.68 10.25 -16.68
N THR A 187 -23.56 10.87 -15.90
CA THR A 187 -23.55 12.33 -15.71
C THR A 187 -22.25 12.79 -15.06
N ARG A 188 -21.65 13.83 -15.64
CA ARG A 188 -20.46 14.50 -15.13
C ARG A 188 -20.85 15.72 -14.29
N TYR A 189 -20.37 15.75 -13.06
CA TYR A 189 -20.52 16.88 -12.16
C TYR A 189 -19.23 17.71 -12.14
N PRO A 190 -19.24 18.95 -12.68
CA PRO A 190 -18.09 19.84 -12.64
C PRO A 190 -17.77 20.27 -11.20
N ALA A 191 -16.56 20.78 -10.96
CA ALA A 191 -16.11 21.17 -9.62
C ALA A 191 -17.02 22.22 -8.94
N SER A 192 -17.72 23.05 -9.73
CA SER A 192 -18.64 24.06 -9.23
C SER A 192 -19.87 23.49 -8.51
N THR A 193 -20.34 22.29 -8.87
CA THR A 193 -21.54 21.67 -8.28
C THR A 193 -21.21 20.77 -7.09
N TRP A 194 -19.94 20.70 -6.67
CA TRP A 194 -19.52 19.79 -5.60
C TRP A 194 -20.02 20.22 -4.21
N LEU A 195 -20.11 21.53 -3.98
CA LEU A 195 -20.64 22.07 -2.71
C LEU A 195 -22.12 21.75 -2.54
N ASP A 196 -22.89 21.80 -3.62
CA ASP A 196 -24.31 21.47 -3.61
C ASP A 196 -24.54 19.99 -3.29
N LEU A 197 -23.74 19.10 -3.89
CA LEU A 197 -23.75 17.65 -3.60
C LEU A 197 -23.34 17.36 -2.14
N ALA A 198 -22.33 18.06 -1.63
CA ALA A 198 -21.88 17.89 -0.24
C ALA A 198 -22.95 18.37 0.76
N ALA A 199 -23.69 19.42 0.44
CA ALA A 199 -24.79 19.92 1.26
C ALA A 199 -25.97 18.94 1.34
N GLU A 200 -26.14 18.02 0.38
CA GLU A 200 -27.13 16.95 0.47
C GLU A 200 -26.74 15.88 1.49
N ILE A 201 -25.45 15.52 1.59
CA ILE A 201 -24.95 14.57 2.59
C ILE A 201 -25.29 15.05 4.00
N HIS A 202 -25.09 16.34 4.28
CA HIS A 202 -25.39 16.93 5.58
C HIS A 202 -26.89 17.07 5.88
N ARG A 203 -27.75 17.11 4.86
CA ARG A 203 -29.20 17.13 5.03
C ARG A 203 -29.80 15.73 5.21
N ALA A 204 -29.10 14.70 4.75
CA ALA A 204 -29.52 13.30 4.86
C ALA A 204 -28.97 12.57 6.10
N ALA A 205 -28.14 13.22 6.91
CA ALA A 205 -27.58 12.72 8.16
C ALA A 205 -28.29 13.36 9.36
#